data_AF-A0A6N2JM29-F1
#
_entry.id   AF-A0A6N2JM29-F1
#
_cell.length_a   1.000
_cell.length_b   1.000
_cell.length_c   1.000
_cell.angle_alpha   90.00
_cell.angle_beta   90.00
_cell.angle_gamma   90.00
#
_symmetry.space_group_name_H-M   'P 1'
#
loop_
_entity.id
_entity.type
_entity.pdbx_description
1 polymer ?
#
loop_
_entity_poly.entity_id
_entity_poly.type
_entity_poly.pdbx_seq_one_letter_code
_entity_poly.pdbx_strand_id
1 'polypeptide(L)'
;MTNTIALSKSLPLVQWEKFFDQFSGDNRGRHIAIEIIDSELGDQELIKNAPLLVMIYDRPDKGNNLAIEVGKDQMTYAHTIDSPTEISTALNAKE
;
A
#
# COMPACT_ATOMS: atom_id res chain seq x y z
N MET A 1 -17.74 -16.03 -16.28
CA MET A 1 -16.87 -15.44 -15.25
C MET A 1 -15.47 -15.37 -15.85
N THR A 2 -15.05 -14.19 -16.28
CA THR A 2 -13.74 -13.98 -16.88
C THR A 2 -12.75 -13.70 -15.75
N ASN A 3 -11.78 -14.60 -15.54
CA ASN A 3 -10.69 -14.38 -14.59
C ASN A 3 -9.80 -13.25 -15.13
N THR A 4 -9.89 -12.06 -14.55
CA THR A 4 -8.94 -10.98 -14.80
C THR A 4 -7.65 -11.31 -14.06
N ILE A 5 -6.62 -11.75 -14.78
CA ILE A 5 -5.28 -11.89 -14.21
C ILE A 5 -4.72 -10.48 -14.08
N ALA A 6 -4.64 -9.97 -12.85
CA ALA A 6 -3.94 -8.72 -12.57
C ALA A 6 -2.45 -8.93 -12.90
N LEU A 7 -1.93 -8.19 -13.88
CA LEU A 7 -0.49 -8.18 -14.18
C LEU A 7 0.21 -7.32 -13.11
N SER A 8 0.78 -7.99 -12.10
CA SER A 8 1.61 -7.34 -11.09
C SER A 8 3.00 -7.04 -11.65
N LYS A 9 3.51 -5.86 -11.34
CA LYS A 9 4.88 -5.44 -11.64
C LYS A 9 5.60 -5.04 -10.35
N SER A 10 6.72 -5.71 -10.09
CA SER A 10 7.63 -5.38 -9.00
C SER A 10 8.33 -4.04 -9.26
N LEU A 11 8.43 -3.21 -8.24
CA LEU A 11 9.13 -1.93 -8.28
C LEU A 11 10.59 -2.09 -7.82
N PRO A 12 11.58 -1.56 -8.55
CA PRO A 12 12.96 -1.51 -8.06
C PRO A 12 13.06 -0.71 -6.76
N LEU A 13 13.84 -1.19 -5.78
CA LEU A 13 14.01 -0.56 -4.46
C LEU A 13 14.31 0.95 -4.53
N VAL A 14 15.16 1.36 -5.49
CA VAL A 14 15.55 2.77 -5.68
C VAL A 14 14.37 3.69 -6.05
N GLN A 15 13.22 3.13 -6.43
CA GLN A 15 12.03 3.86 -6.81
C GLN A 15 10.99 3.94 -5.70
N TRP A 16 11.14 3.18 -4.60
CA TRP A 16 10.09 3.05 -3.58
C TRP A 16 9.76 4.39 -2.89
N GLU A 17 10.78 5.14 -2.43
CA GLU A 17 10.59 6.44 -1.77
C GLU A 17 9.78 7.39 -2.67
N LYS A 18 10.24 7.61 -3.91
CA LYS A 18 9.56 8.44 -4.89
C LYS A 18 8.15 7.93 -5.23
N PHE A 19 7.99 6.61 -5.31
CA PHE A 19 6.70 6.00 -5.62
C PHE A 19 5.68 6.29 -4.52
N PHE A 20 6.02 6.06 -3.25
CA PHE A 20 5.11 6.28 -2.13
C PHE A 20 4.82 7.75 -1.88
N ASP A 21 5.80 8.64 -2.07
CA ASP A 21 5.58 10.09 -2.03
C ASP A 21 4.54 10.52 -3.07
N GLN A 22 4.71 10.08 -4.33
CA GLN A 22 3.79 10.40 -5.42
C GLN A 22 2.42 9.77 -5.20
N PHE A 23 2.38 8.48 -4.84
CA PHE A 23 1.13 7.74 -4.61
C PHE A 23 0.30 8.39 -3.50
N SER A 24 0.95 8.81 -2.41
CA SER A 24 0.31 9.50 -1.29
C SER A 24 -0.30 10.83 -1.73
N GLY A 25 0.45 11.64 -2.48
CA GLY A 25 -0.05 12.90 -3.02
C GLY A 25 -1.26 12.71 -3.95
N ASP A 26 -1.15 11.79 -4.90
CA ASP A 26 -2.18 11.56 -5.93
C ASP A 26 -3.47 10.92 -5.40
N ASN A 27 -3.37 10.19 -4.27
CA ASN A 27 -4.48 9.44 -3.69
C ASN A 27 -4.92 9.94 -2.31
N ARG A 28 -4.37 11.05 -1.80
CA ARG A 28 -4.80 11.63 -0.52
C ARG A 28 -6.31 11.83 -0.49
N GLY A 29 -6.95 11.32 0.56
CA GLY A 29 -8.40 11.39 0.77
C GLY A 29 -9.22 10.39 -0.06
N ARG A 30 -8.63 9.68 -1.02
CA ARG A 30 -9.30 8.56 -1.71
C ARG A 30 -9.50 7.42 -0.73
N HIS A 31 -10.62 6.73 -0.84
CA HIS A 31 -10.90 5.60 0.02
C HIS A 31 -10.14 4.37 -0.47
N ILE A 32 -9.46 3.70 0.46
CA ILE A 32 -8.67 2.50 0.21
C ILE A 32 -9.17 1.34 1.08
N ALA A 33 -8.80 0.14 0.64
CA ALA A 33 -8.84 -1.07 1.44
C ALA A 33 -7.40 -1.54 1.71
N ILE A 34 -7.18 -2.18 2.86
CA ILE A 34 -5.92 -2.80 3.25
C ILE A 34 -6.24 -4.23 3.69
N GLU A 35 -5.59 -5.19 3.06
CA GLU A 35 -5.75 -6.62 3.30
C GLU A 35 -4.36 -7.25 3.52
N ILE A 36 -4.25 -8.17 4.47
CA ILE A 36 -3.09 -9.06 4.61
C ILE A 36 -3.46 -10.38 3.95
N ILE A 37 -2.62 -10.85 3.04
CA ILE A 37 -2.79 -12.15 2.38
C ILE A 37 -1.81 -13.11 3.05
N ASP A 38 -2.33 -14.15 3.70
CA ASP A 38 -1.53 -15.18 4.36
C ASP A 38 -1.99 -16.58 3.91
N SER A 39 -1.05 -17.46 3.58
CA SER A 39 -1.37 -18.80 3.06
C SER A 39 -1.98 -19.74 4.09
N GLU A 40 -1.75 -19.50 5.38
CA GLU A 40 -2.23 -20.33 6.48
C GLU A 40 -3.51 -19.76 7.11
N LEU A 41 -3.56 -18.44 7.28
CA LEU A 41 -4.68 -17.73 7.93
C LEU A 41 -5.74 -17.22 6.94
N GLY A 42 -5.43 -17.19 5.65
CA GLY A 42 -6.26 -16.60 4.61
C GLY A 42 -6.16 -15.07 4.56
N ASP A 43 -7.03 -14.46 3.77
CA ASP A 43 -7.05 -13.01 3.59
C ASP A 43 -7.71 -12.32 4.80
N GLN A 44 -6.97 -11.41 5.43
CA GLN A 44 -7.43 -10.61 6.57
C GLN A 44 -7.67 -9.16 6.14
N GLU A 45 -8.93 -8.73 6.17
CA GLU A 45 -9.32 -7.34 5.95
C GLU A 45 -8.94 -6.49 7.19
N LEU A 46 -8.00 -5.55 7.04
CA LEU A 46 -7.64 -4.59 8.08
C LEU A 46 -8.45 -3.31 7.99
N ILE A 47 -8.63 -2.81 6.76
CA ILE A 47 -9.37 -1.60 6.44
C ILE A 47 -10.19 -1.87 5.20
N LYS A 48 -11.48 -1.54 5.22
CA LYS A 48 -12.37 -1.73 4.07
C LYS A 48 -12.55 -0.47 3.23
N ASN A 49 -12.66 0.66 3.91
CA ASN A 49 -13.12 1.91 3.31
C ASN A 49 -12.72 3.10 4.19
N ALA A 50 -11.44 3.45 4.18
CA ALA A 50 -10.96 4.63 4.89
C ALA A 50 -10.18 5.56 3.95
N PRO A 51 -10.27 6.89 4.14
CA PRO A 51 -9.51 7.84 3.35
C PRO A 51 -8.02 7.67 3.62
N LEU A 52 -7.22 7.53 2.56
CA LEU A 52 -5.76 7.51 2.67
C LEU A 52 -5.26 8.87 3.16
N LEU A 53 -4.46 8.85 4.23
CA LEU A 53 -3.78 10.04 4.73
C LEU A 53 -2.40 10.16 4.06
N VAL A 54 -1.57 9.11 4.20
CA VAL A 54 -0.22 9.04 3.63
C VAL A 54 0.31 7.59 3.65
N MET A 55 1.22 7.27 2.73
CA MET A 55 2.11 6.12 2.79
C MET A 55 3.56 6.62 2.84
N ILE A 56 4.33 6.17 3.82
CA ILE A 56 5.70 6.65 4.06
C ILE A 56 6.64 5.46 4.04
N TYR A 57 7.65 5.50 3.18
CA TYR A 57 8.71 4.50 3.15
C TYR A 57 10.04 5.08 3.64
N ASP A 58 10.53 4.52 4.74
CA ASP A 58 11.88 4.77 5.25
C ASP A 58 12.85 3.79 4.60
N ARG A 59 13.89 4.33 3.95
CA ARG A 59 14.99 3.54 3.40
C ARG A 59 15.70 2.70 4.48
N PRO A 60 16.47 1.66 4.09
CA PRO A 60 17.14 0.78 5.05
C PRO A 60 18.00 1.50 6.09
N ASP A 61 18.62 2.63 5.73
CA ASP A 61 19.43 3.47 6.60
C ASP A 61 18.63 4.42 7.52
N LYS A 62 17.30 4.43 7.40
CA LYS A 62 16.38 5.34 8.10
C LYS A 62 15.28 4.64 8.91
N GLY A 63 15.30 3.32 8.98
CA GLY A 63 14.30 2.53 9.73
C GLY A 63 13.82 1.30 8.96
N ASN A 64 13.88 1.34 7.63
CA ASN A 64 13.44 0.26 6.74
C ASN A 64 11.96 -0.11 6.88
N ASN A 65 11.07 0.88 6.99
CA ASN A 65 9.66 0.62 7.29
C ASN A 65 8.76 1.23 6.22
N LEU A 66 7.63 0.58 5.94
CA LEU A 66 6.53 1.17 5.19
C LEU A 66 5.35 1.40 6.14
N ALA A 67 4.99 2.65 6.37
CA ALA A 67 3.79 3.03 7.12
C ALA A 67 2.65 3.39 6.17
N ILE A 68 1.44 2.91 6.47
CA ILE A 68 0.20 3.24 5.78
C ILE A 68 -0.73 3.87 6.79
N GLU A 69 -1.02 5.15 6.64
CA GLU A 69 -1.89 5.91 7.52
C GLU A 69 -3.21 6.24 6.83
N VAL A 70 -4.31 6.07 7.55
CA VAL A 70 -5.66 6.43 7.09
C VAL A 70 -6.32 7.40 8.06
N GLY A 71 -7.15 8.28 7.53
CA GLY A 71 -7.81 9.35 8.26
C GLY A 71 -8.11 10.56 7.36
N LYS A 72 -9.06 11.42 7.78
CA LYS A 72 -9.39 12.65 7.04
C LYS A 72 -8.40 13.78 7.37
N ASP A 73 -8.55 14.35 8.57
CA ASP A 73 -7.73 15.46 9.04
C ASP A 73 -6.65 15.00 10.03
N GLN A 74 -6.89 13.86 10.68
CA GLN A 74 -5.99 13.22 11.62
C GLN A 74 -5.95 11.71 11.36
N MET A 75 -4.81 11.09 11.65
CA MET A 75 -4.63 9.65 11.58
C MET A 75 -5.60 8.95 12.54
N THR A 76 -6.39 8.02 12.02
CA THR A 76 -7.29 7.16 12.80
C THR A 76 -6.76 5.75 12.95
N TYR A 77 -5.91 5.30 12.02
CA TYR A 77 -5.25 4.01 12.04
C TYR A 77 -3.96 4.08 11.23
N ALA A 78 -2.94 3.35 11.69
CA ALA A 78 -1.70 3.13 10.96
C ALA A 78 -1.38 1.65 10.94
N HIS A 79 -0.92 1.18 9.79
CA HIS A 79 -0.31 -0.14 9.64
C HIS A 79 1.14 0.02 9.19
N THR A 80 2.06 -0.62 9.91
CA THR A 80 3.49 -0.58 9.59
C THR A 80 3.95 -1.97 9.16
N ILE A 81 4.63 -2.02 8.02
CA ILE A 81 5.34 -3.19 7.53
C ILE A 81 6.82 -2.96 7.80
N ASP A 82 7.39 -3.80 8.66
CA ASP A 82 8.80 -3.75 9.01
C ASP A 82 9.64 -4.48 7.97
N SER A 83 10.71 -3.84 7.52
CA SER A 83 11.67 -4.38 6.54
C SER A 83 11.02 -5.01 5.30
N PRO A 84 10.20 -4.25 4.53
CA PRO A 84 9.55 -4.78 3.34
C PRO A 84 10.59 -5.27 2.32
N THR A 85 10.37 -6.47 1.79
CA THR A 85 11.31 -7.12 0.85
C THR A 85 10.94 -6.91 -0.62
N GLU A 86 9.66 -6.63 -0.90
CA GLU A 86 9.16 -6.42 -2.26
C GLU A 86 7.93 -5.50 -2.25
N ILE A 87 7.86 -4.60 -3.24
CA ILE A 87 6.66 -3.82 -3.54
C ILE A 87 6.22 -4.12 -4.96
N SER A 88 4.98 -4.56 -5.12
CA SER A 88 4.36 -4.81 -6.42
C SER A 88 3.15 -3.92 -6.63
N THR A 89 2.97 -3.46 -7.86
CA THR A 89 1.78 -2.69 -8.27
C THR A 89 1.05 -3.44 -9.37
N ALA A 90 -0.27 -3.38 -9.37
CA ALA A 90 -1.08 -3.91 -10.44
C ALA A 90 -2.08 -2.84 -10.90
N LEU A 91 -2.31 -2.78 -12.20
CA LEU A 91 -3.44 -2.03 -12.75
C LEU A 91 -4.53 -3.04 -13.08
N ASN A 92 -5.72 -2.83 -12.52
CA ASN A 92 -6.90 -3.47 -13.07
C ASN A 92 -7.07 -2.91 -14.49
N ALA A 93 -7.00 -3.78 -15.50
CA ALA A 93 -7.34 -3.40 -16.86
C ALA A 93 -8.77 -2.84 -16.84
N LYS A 94 -8.90 -1.52 -17.01
CA LYS A 94 -10.22 -0.90 -17.16
C LYS A 94 -10.71 -1.20 -18.58
N GLU A 95 -11.94 -1.68 -18.66
CA GLU A 95 -12.73 -1.80 -19.89
C GLU A 95 -12.91 -0.44 -20.58
#